data_AF-A0A8T4QVB1-F1
#
_entry.id   AF-A0A8T4QVB1-F1
#
_cell.length_a   1.000
_cell.length_b   1.000
_cell.length_c   1.000
_cell.angle_alpha   90.00
_cell.angle_beta   90.00
_cell.angle_gamma   90.00
#
_symmetry.space_group_name_H-M   'P 1'
#
loop_
_entity.id
_entity.type
_entity.pdbx_description
1 polymer ?
#
loop_
_entity_poly.entity_id
_entity_poly.type
_entity_poly.pdbx_seq_one_letter_code
_entity_poly.pdbx_strand_id
1 'polypeptide(L)' 'MKLQYDSNEQFKLTLPKSLLEALKWQKGDSIKIELAQEKLVLVNSSKGEDQ' A
#
# COMPACT_ATOMS: atom_id res chain seq x y z
N MET A 1 -1.43 -11.46 5.12
CA MET A 1 -1.72 -10.68 3.89
C MET A 1 -2.36 -11.62 2.88
N LYS A 2 -3.30 -11.14 2.06
CA LYS A 2 -3.99 -11.95 1.04
C LYS A 2 -4.11 -11.14 -0.25
N LEU A 3 -3.70 -11.71 -1.37
CA LEU A 3 -3.95 -11.19 -2.71
C LEU A 3 -5.22 -11.87 -3.24
N GLN A 4 -6.15 -11.08 -3.77
CA GLN A 4 -7.40 -11.56 -4.34
C GLN A 4 -7.56 -10.97 -5.74
N TYR A 5 -8.15 -11.73 -6.64
CA TYR A 5 -8.57 -11.24 -7.94
C TYR A 5 -10.11 -11.21 -7.93
N ASP A 6 -10.69 -10.04 -8.18
CA ASP A 6 -12.15 -9.87 -8.10
C ASP A 6 -12.82 -9.95 -9.47
N SER A 7 -14.16 -10.00 -9.49
CA SER A 7 -14.96 -10.09 -10.72
C SER A 7 -14.89 -8.84 -11.62
N ASN A 8 -14.23 -7.78 -11.16
CA ASN A 8 -13.95 -6.58 -11.96
C ASN A 8 -12.56 -6.62 -12.57
N GLU A 9 -11.93 -7.80 -12.60
CA GLU A 9 -10.60 -8.01 -13.15
C GLU A 9 -9.48 -7.25 -12.41
N GLN A 10 -9.68 -6.95 -11.12
CA GLN A 10 -8.72 -6.20 -10.31
C GLN A 10 -8.03 -7.07 -9.27
N PHE A 11 -6.72 -6.85 -9.11
CA PHE A 11 -5.95 -7.40 -8.00
C PHE A 11 -6.14 -6.54 -6.75
N LYS A 12 -6.62 -7.15 -5.67
CA LYS A 12 -6.81 -6.53 -4.36
C LYS A 12 -5.82 -7.13 -3.37
N LEU A 13 -4.98 -6.29 -2.78
CA LEU A 13 -4.11 -6.65 -1.68
C LEU A 13 -4.73 -6.20 -0.35
N THR A 14 -5.05 -7.15 0.53
CA THR A 14 -5.52 -6.83 1.88
C THR A 14 -4.35 -6.72 2.85
N LEU A 15 -4.16 -5.53 3.41
CA LEU A 15 -3.20 -5.26 4.46
C LEU A 15 -3.84 -5.41 5.85
N PRO A 16 -3.14 -5.98 6.85
CA PRO A 16 -3.62 -6.03 8.22
C PRO A 16 -3.81 -4.64 8.82
N LYS A 17 -4.83 -4.46 9.66
CA LYS A 17 -5.11 -3.19 10.35
C LYS A 17 -3.91 -2.70 11.18
N SER A 18 -3.26 -3.60 11.90
CA SER A 18 -2.08 -3.29 12.73
C SER A 18 -0.91 -2.70 11.95
N LEU A 19 -0.73 -3.11 10.69
CA LEU A 19 0.31 -2.56 9.82
C LEU A 19 -0.02 -1.12 9.41
N LEU A 20 -1.28 -0.86 9.04
CA LEU A 20 -1.76 0.48 8.72
C LEU A 20 -1.61 1.43 9.91
N GLU A 21 -1.94 0.97 11.12
CA GLU A 21 -1.79 1.74 12.36
C GLU A 21 -0.32 2.06 12.66
N ALA A 22 0.58 1.07 12.55
CA ALA A 22 2.01 1.27 12.76
C ALA A 22 2.64 2.24 11.75
N LEU A 23 2.20 2.20 10.50
CA LEU A 23 2.64 3.10 9.44
C LEU A 23 1.89 4.44 9.42
N LYS A 24 0.86 4.59 10.27
CA LYS A 24 -0.05 5.74 10.34
C LYS A 24 -0.77 6.03 9.01
N TRP A 25 -1.09 5.01 8.24
CA TRP A 25 -1.81 5.15 6.98
C TRP A 25 -3.30 5.30 7.24
N GLN A 26 -3.91 6.29 6.61
CA GLN A 26 -5.33 6.59 6.74
C GLN A 26 -6.06 6.36 5.41
N LYS A 27 -7.38 6.15 5.51
CA LYS A 27 -8.22 6.06 4.32
C LYS A 27 -8.20 7.40 3.59
N GLY A 28 -7.82 7.36 2.31
CA GLY A 28 -7.68 8.56 1.49
C GLY A 28 -6.23 9.00 1.30
N ASP A 29 -5.28 8.41 2.03
CA ASP A 29 -3.85 8.64 1.80
C ASP A 29 -3.46 8.22 0.37
N SER A 30 -2.60 9.02 -0.24
CA SER A 30 -1.97 8.67 -1.51
C SER A 30 -0.78 7.73 -1.25
N ILE A 31 -0.82 6.56 -1.87
CA ILE A 31 0.22 5.54 -1.76
C ILE A 31 0.89 5.40 -3.12
N LYS A 32 2.21 5.52 -3.14
CA LYS A 32 3.04 5.19 -4.30
C LYS A 32 3.33 3.70 -4.30
N ILE A 33 3.16 3.07 -5.46
CA ILE A 33 3.52 1.67 -5.67
C ILE A 33 4.74 1.65 -6.59
N GLU A 34 5.82 1.07 -6.11
CA GLU A 34 7.07 0.93 -6.86
C GLU A 34 7.38 -0.55 -7.08
N LEU A 35 7.82 -0.90 -8.29
CA LEU A 35 8.34 -2.22 -8.59
C LEU A 35 9.87 -2.18 -8.52
N ALA A 36 10.44 -2.79 -7.49
CA ALA A 36 11.88 -2.83 -7.29
C ALA A 36 12.32 -4.28 -7.08
N GLN A 37 13.29 -4.75 -7.88
CA GLN A 37 13.86 -6.11 -7.74
C GLN A 37 12.78 -7.22 -7.69
N GLU A 38 11.81 -7.16 -8.60
CA GLU A 38 10.67 -8.10 -8.69
C GLU A 38 9.73 -8.08 -7.47
N LYS A 39 9.87 -7.09 -6.58
CA LYS A 39 9.01 -6.89 -5.41
C LYS A 39 8.19 -5.61 -5.58
N LEU A 40 6.93 -5.69 -5.16
CA LEU A 40 6.07 -4.52 -5.01
C LEU A 40 6.34 -3.86 -3.66
N VAL A 41 6.78 -2.61 -3.70
CA VAL A 41 7.02 -1.75 -2.54
C VAL A 41 5.91 -0.71 -2.48
N LEU A 42 5.21 -0.63 -1.35
CA LEU A 42 4.21 0.41 -1.11
C LEU A 42 4.82 1.49 -0.21
N VAL A 43 4.84 2.72 -0.70
CA VAL A 43 5.40 3.90 -0.02
C VAL A 43 4.28 4.91 0.18
N ASN A 44 4.17 5.50 1.37
CA ASN A 44 3.19 6.55 1.61
C ASN A 44 3.76 7.90 1.17
N SER A 45 3.09 8.53 0.20
CA SER A 45 3.53 9.80 -0.40
C SER A 45 3.40 10.98 0.56
N SER A 46 2.75 10.83 1.70
CA SER A 46 2.64 11.85 2.75
C SER A 46 3.93 12.03 3.57
N LYS A 47 4.95 11.20 3.35
CA LYS A 47 6.28 11.35 3.93
C LYS A 47 7.33 11.53 2.82
N GLY A 48 7.46 12.75 2.37
CA GLY A 48 8.42 13.13 1.33
C GLY A 48 8.56 14.64 1.14
N GLU A 49 8.62 15.40 2.22
CA GLU A 49 9.28 16.72 2.32
C GLU A 49 9.49 17.01 3.82
N ASP A 50 10.53 16.42 4.41
CA ASP A 50 11.22 17.01 5.55
C ASP A 50 12.68 16.53 5.52
N GLN A 51 13.57 17.51 5.29
CA GLN A 51 15.04 17.53 5.33
C GLN A 51 15.82 17.08 4.09
#